data_AF-A0A9P6CPZ0-F1
#
_entry.id   AF-A0A9P6CPZ0-F1
#
_cell.length_a   1.000
_cell.length_b   1.000
_cell.length_c   1.000
_cell.angle_alpha   90.00
_cell.angle_beta   90.00
_cell.angle_gamma   90.00
#
_symmetry.space_group_name_H-M   'P 1'
#
loop_
_entity.id
_entity.type
_entity.pdbx_description
1 polymer ?
#
loop_
_entity_poly.entity_id
_entity_poly.type
_entity_poly.pdbx_seq_one_letter_code
_entity_poly.pdbx_strand_id
1 'polypeptide(L)'
;MSPRRKSIDSSGSSGEESGDSRGYKKDKKDKKDKDKKDKDKSSKDKDKKDKDKDKKDKDKKDKDKSEKKDHKDKDKKDKDKDVKAHKDIAGSGFSANPQAPMYGYRDGGDQQFSSPPIVPPHFDASRSPGFSDAPPPFPGTPSAPHVQTGAPPPPSGYRLPLSTTEVFADPYQTGQPPFWDADGTSPIFIGSALFETSVHPCKIGPHLQPFVSVAWGGSEHGHHGRYDLLPFVPETMEWVVTSYGRIPPGRRPIEGGYEENGAKLYHGAAVINGIRIPGKAGEHLSGCNVAFGGSEVAMTDHEILCWR
;
A
#
# COMPACT_ATOMS: atom_id res chain seq x y z
N MET A 1 -56.76 -21.28 8.89
CA MET A 1 -57.80 -21.50 9.91
C MET A 1 -57.28 -22.54 10.90
N SER A 2 -57.11 -22.17 12.16
CA SER A 2 -56.52 -22.97 13.23
C SER A 2 -57.39 -24.15 13.70
N PRO A 3 -56.79 -25.13 14.39
CA PRO A 3 -57.45 -25.85 15.49
C PRO A 3 -56.65 -25.65 16.79
N ARG A 4 -57.22 -25.09 17.86
CA ARG A 4 -58.03 -25.69 18.96
C ARG A 4 -57.31 -26.74 19.82
N ARG A 5 -57.29 -26.41 21.13
CA ARG A 5 -56.74 -27.09 22.33
C ARG A 5 -57.52 -28.35 22.74
N LYS A 6 -56.89 -29.21 23.57
CA LYS A 6 -57.45 -29.98 24.73
C LYS A 6 -56.32 -30.76 25.46
N SER A 7 -55.99 -30.43 26.73
CA SER A 7 -56.38 -31.05 28.05
C SER A 7 -55.55 -32.31 28.42
N ILE A 8 -54.68 -32.30 29.46
CA ILE A 8 -54.88 -32.67 30.91
C ILE A 8 -55.36 -34.13 31.06
N ASP A 9 -54.62 -35.07 31.66
CA ASP A 9 -54.41 -35.40 33.11
C ASP A 9 -53.14 -36.30 33.32
N SER A 10 -52.35 -36.39 34.41
CA SER A 10 -52.48 -36.60 35.87
C SER A 10 -52.68 -38.06 36.36
N SER A 11 -51.59 -38.76 36.70
CA SER A 11 -51.44 -39.77 37.80
C SER A 11 -50.01 -40.36 37.72
N GLY A 12 -49.22 -40.63 38.76
CA GLY A 12 -49.47 -40.84 40.17
C GLY A 12 -49.46 -42.34 40.50
N SER A 13 -48.28 -42.96 40.71
CA SER A 13 -48.17 -44.19 41.52
C SER A 13 -46.75 -44.45 42.02
N SER A 14 -46.67 -44.65 43.32
CA SER A 14 -45.57 -45.10 44.17
C SER A 14 -45.18 -46.56 43.96
N GLY A 15 -43.93 -46.90 44.29
CA GLY A 15 -43.45 -48.27 44.48
C GLY A 15 -42.06 -48.29 45.09
N GLU A 16 -41.98 -48.46 46.41
CA GLU A 16 -40.78 -48.90 47.13
C GLU A 16 -40.72 -50.43 47.06
N GLU A 17 -39.57 -51.03 46.72
CA GLU A 17 -39.03 -52.17 47.47
C GLU A 17 -37.58 -52.53 47.08
N SER A 18 -36.93 -53.16 48.05
CA SER A 18 -35.53 -53.53 48.25
C SER A 18 -34.87 -54.49 47.24
N GLY A 19 -33.54 -54.54 47.24
CA GLY A 19 -32.82 -55.82 47.09
C GLY A 19 -31.59 -55.86 46.19
N ASP A 20 -30.43 -55.65 46.82
CA ASP A 20 -29.20 -56.46 46.67
C ASP A 20 -28.40 -56.52 45.34
N SER A 21 -27.21 -57.07 45.49
CA SER A 21 -25.96 -56.70 44.88
C SER A 21 -25.41 -57.75 43.90
N ARG A 22 -24.60 -57.27 42.94
CA ARG A 22 -23.47 -57.91 42.23
C ARG A 22 -23.61 -57.93 40.70
N GLY A 23 -22.63 -57.27 40.07
CA GLY A 23 -22.07 -57.75 38.81
C GLY A 23 -22.22 -56.83 37.61
N TYR A 24 -21.43 -55.75 37.51
CA TYR A 24 -21.08 -55.14 36.21
C TYR A 24 -19.73 -54.41 36.34
N LYS A 25 -18.62 -55.16 36.24
CA LYS A 25 -17.25 -54.64 36.29
C LYS A 25 -16.36 -55.20 35.18
N LYS A 26 -16.90 -55.47 33.98
CA LYS A 26 -16.10 -56.03 32.87
C LYS A 26 -15.99 -55.19 31.59
N ASP A 27 -16.80 -54.14 31.37
CA ASP A 27 -16.84 -53.49 30.06
C ASP A 27 -16.06 -52.15 29.93
N LYS A 28 -15.34 -51.72 30.98
CA LYS A 28 -14.57 -50.45 30.95
C LYS A 28 -13.08 -50.58 30.62
N LYS A 29 -12.53 -51.80 30.53
CA LYS A 29 -11.09 -51.99 30.27
C LYS A 29 -10.75 -52.03 28.78
N ASP A 30 -11.61 -52.65 27.96
CA ASP A 30 -11.30 -52.90 26.54
C ASP A 30 -11.45 -51.66 25.65
N LYS A 31 -12.21 -50.64 26.09
CA LYS A 31 -12.35 -49.38 25.35
C LYS A 31 -11.15 -48.44 25.49
N LYS A 32 -10.34 -48.60 26.55
CA LYS A 32 -9.18 -47.72 26.83
C LYS A 32 -7.91 -48.15 26.08
N ASP A 33 -7.79 -49.43 25.74
CA ASP A 33 -6.60 -49.97 25.07
C ASP A 33 -6.64 -49.81 23.54
N LYS A 34 -7.83 -49.65 22.95
CA LYS A 34 -8.00 -49.36 21.51
C LYS A 34 -7.59 -47.93 21.17
N ASP A 35 -7.98 -46.95 21.99
CA ASP A 35 -7.68 -45.53 21.77
C ASP A 35 -6.18 -45.17 21.96
N LYS A 36 -5.45 -45.95 22.78
CA LYS A 36 -3.99 -45.76 22.92
C LYS A 36 -3.22 -46.21 21.69
N LYS A 37 -3.65 -47.31 21.05
CA LYS A 37 -2.96 -47.91 19.89
C LYS A 37 -3.08 -47.06 18.62
N ASP A 38 -4.17 -46.31 18.48
CA ASP A 38 -4.40 -45.44 17.32
C ASP A 38 -3.68 -44.09 17.45
N LYS A 39 -3.46 -43.61 18.69
CA LYS A 39 -2.69 -42.37 18.95
C LYS A 39 -1.19 -42.55 18.67
N ASP A 40 -0.62 -43.71 18.98
CA ASP A 40 0.80 -43.99 18.74
C ASP A 40 1.11 -44.19 17.24
N LYS A 41 0.20 -44.78 16.46
CA LYS A 41 0.36 -44.89 15.00
C LYS A 41 0.32 -43.52 14.30
N SER A 42 -0.55 -42.63 14.73
CA SER A 42 -0.66 -41.27 14.18
C SER A 42 0.59 -40.42 14.43
N SER A 43 1.30 -40.62 15.55
CA SER A 43 2.54 -39.90 15.85
C SER A 43 3.71 -40.35 14.95
N LYS A 44 3.83 -41.66 14.70
CA LYS A 44 4.94 -42.24 13.92
C LYS A 44 4.88 -41.89 12.42
N ASP A 45 3.69 -41.66 11.88
CA ASP A 45 3.50 -41.26 10.48
C ASP A 45 3.75 -39.76 10.26
N LYS A 46 3.53 -38.91 11.27
CA LYS A 46 3.90 -37.48 11.21
C LYS A 46 5.42 -37.30 11.22
N ASP A 47 6.13 -38.01 12.10
CA ASP A 47 7.59 -37.93 12.18
C ASP A 47 8.32 -38.43 10.92
N LYS A 48 7.73 -39.40 10.20
CA LYS A 48 8.26 -39.84 8.89
C LYS A 48 8.04 -38.79 7.80
N LYS A 49 6.87 -38.14 7.79
CA LYS A 49 6.52 -37.13 6.78
C LYS A 49 7.37 -35.86 6.92
N ASP A 50 7.73 -35.49 8.14
CA ASP A 50 8.57 -34.32 8.39
C ASP A 50 10.05 -34.59 8.04
N LYS A 51 10.56 -35.81 8.32
CA LYS A 51 11.91 -36.21 7.87
C LYS A 51 12.07 -36.26 6.35
N ASP A 52 11.02 -36.66 5.61
CA ASP A 52 11.08 -36.68 4.14
C ASP A 52 11.01 -35.26 3.52
N LYS A 53 10.35 -34.31 4.18
CA LYS A 53 10.36 -32.89 3.77
C LYS A 53 11.73 -32.25 3.98
N ASP A 54 12.34 -32.46 5.14
CA ASP A 54 13.68 -31.92 5.45
C ASP A 54 14.74 -32.41 4.47
N LYS A 55 14.65 -33.68 4.04
CA LYS A 55 15.57 -34.25 3.04
C LYS A 55 15.37 -33.60 1.66
N LYS A 56 14.13 -33.36 1.26
CA LYS A 56 13.79 -32.74 -0.04
C LYS A 56 14.21 -31.27 -0.12
N ASP A 57 14.13 -30.53 0.98
CA ASP A 57 14.56 -29.13 1.04
C ASP A 57 16.08 -28.99 1.06
N LYS A 58 16.79 -29.95 1.66
CA LYS A 58 18.26 -30.03 1.60
C LYS A 58 18.75 -30.31 0.17
N ASP A 59 18.13 -31.24 -0.54
CA ASP A 59 18.51 -31.59 -1.92
C ASP A 59 18.24 -30.43 -2.91
N LYS A 60 17.17 -29.64 -2.70
CA LYS A 60 16.93 -28.41 -3.50
C LYS A 60 17.99 -27.33 -3.25
N LYS A 61 18.36 -27.11 -1.99
CA LYS A 61 19.35 -26.09 -1.60
C LYS A 61 20.75 -26.39 -2.15
N ASP A 62 21.10 -27.66 -2.27
CA ASP A 62 22.39 -28.08 -2.84
C ASP A 62 22.39 -27.98 -4.38
N LYS A 63 21.25 -28.19 -5.05
CA LYS A 63 21.12 -27.97 -6.50
C LYS A 63 21.27 -26.50 -6.90
N ASP A 64 20.57 -25.59 -6.21
CA ASP A 64 20.64 -24.14 -6.46
C ASP A 64 22.04 -23.56 -6.23
N LYS A 65 22.80 -24.13 -5.27
CA LYS A 65 24.20 -23.73 -5.04
C LYS A 65 25.14 -24.18 -6.16
N SER A 66 24.88 -25.31 -6.81
CA SER A 66 25.68 -25.77 -7.94
C SER A 66 25.45 -24.88 -9.18
N GLU A 67 24.20 -24.56 -9.50
CA GLU A 67 23.85 -23.72 -10.65
C GLU A 67 24.35 -22.27 -10.50
N LYS A 68 24.39 -21.75 -9.26
CA LYS A 68 24.93 -20.40 -8.97
C LYS A 68 26.47 -20.34 -9.03
N LYS A 69 27.16 -21.47 -8.88
CA LYS A 69 28.61 -21.55 -9.01
C LYS A 69 29.03 -21.58 -10.49
N ASP A 70 28.26 -22.30 -11.31
CA ASP A 70 28.52 -22.41 -12.75
C ASP A 70 28.28 -21.10 -13.53
N HIS A 71 27.37 -20.24 -13.05
CA HIS A 71 27.15 -18.92 -13.65
C HIS A 71 28.29 -17.94 -13.35
N LYS A 72 28.88 -18.02 -12.14
CA LYS A 72 29.96 -17.13 -11.71
C LYS A 72 31.30 -17.41 -12.41
N ASP A 73 31.53 -18.66 -12.82
CA ASP A 73 32.74 -19.04 -13.57
C ASP A 73 32.65 -18.70 -15.06
N LYS A 74 31.45 -18.49 -15.62
CA LYS A 74 31.27 -17.98 -17.00
C LYS A 74 31.52 -16.47 -17.07
N ASP A 75 31.00 -15.68 -16.13
CA ASP A 75 31.15 -14.22 -16.14
C ASP A 75 32.60 -13.74 -15.87
N LYS A 76 33.45 -14.62 -15.32
CA LYS A 76 34.87 -14.32 -15.09
C LYS A 76 35.75 -14.58 -16.32
N LYS A 77 35.24 -15.28 -17.34
CA LYS A 77 36.00 -15.60 -18.57
C LYS A 77 35.83 -14.55 -19.68
N ASP A 78 34.83 -13.68 -19.56
CA ASP A 78 34.52 -12.65 -20.58
C ASP A 78 35.12 -11.26 -20.26
N LYS A 79 35.75 -11.07 -19.10
CA LYS A 79 36.39 -9.78 -18.72
C LYS A 79 37.88 -9.66 -19.06
N ASP A 80 38.51 -10.72 -19.56
CA ASP A 80 39.95 -10.73 -19.91
C ASP A 80 40.25 -10.54 -21.41
N LYS A 81 39.29 -10.05 -22.22
CA LYS A 81 39.49 -9.89 -23.68
C LYS A 81 39.45 -8.47 -24.26
N ASP A 82 39.19 -7.42 -23.46
CA ASP A 82 39.09 -6.04 -23.96
C ASP A 82 40.24 -5.12 -23.53
N VAL A 83 41.47 -5.64 -23.48
CA VAL A 83 42.69 -4.83 -23.32
C VAL A 83 43.77 -5.26 -24.32
N LYS A 84 43.50 -5.20 -25.63
CA LYS A 84 44.57 -5.09 -26.67
C LYS A 84 44.06 -4.82 -28.10
N ALA A 85 43.86 -3.55 -28.48
CA ALA A 85 43.74 -3.07 -29.86
C ALA A 85 43.29 -1.60 -29.82
N HIS A 86 43.83 -0.58 -30.49
CA HIS A 86 44.87 -0.44 -31.49
C HIS A 86 45.47 0.97 -31.31
N LYS A 87 46.80 1.06 -31.43
CA LYS A 87 47.56 2.28 -31.66
C LYS A 87 47.97 2.27 -33.14
N ASP A 88 48.07 3.46 -33.73
CA ASP A 88 48.72 3.80 -35.01
C ASP A 88 47.86 3.65 -36.30
N ILE A 89 47.58 4.77 -36.97
CA ILE A 89 48.09 5.14 -38.31
C ILE A 89 47.55 6.52 -38.74
N ALA A 90 48.45 7.32 -39.28
CA ALA A 90 48.25 8.67 -39.79
C ALA A 90 47.81 8.70 -41.28
N GLY A 91 47.13 9.80 -41.66
CA GLY A 91 47.45 10.57 -42.86
C GLY A 91 46.70 10.29 -44.18
N SER A 92 45.80 11.22 -44.55
CA SER A 92 45.38 11.74 -45.88
C SER A 92 43.85 11.89 -45.88
N GLY A 93 43.21 13.06 -45.92
CA GLY A 93 43.46 14.28 -46.69
C GLY A 93 42.52 14.27 -47.90
N PHE A 94 41.37 14.97 -47.86
CA PHE A 94 40.69 15.67 -48.99
C PHE A 94 39.41 16.42 -48.52
N SER A 95 39.58 17.76 -48.46
CA SER A 95 38.70 18.90 -48.76
C SER A 95 37.15 18.82 -48.88
N ALA A 96 36.52 19.81 -48.20
CA ALA A 96 35.31 20.62 -48.51
C ALA A 96 33.94 19.89 -48.61
N ASN A 97 32.81 20.36 -48.09
CA ASN A 97 32.31 21.70 -47.75
C ASN A 97 31.11 21.54 -46.76
N PRO A 98 30.78 22.51 -45.87
CA PRO A 98 29.69 22.39 -44.90
C PRO A 98 28.43 23.16 -45.34
N GLN A 99 27.24 22.62 -45.07
CA GLN A 99 25.98 23.37 -45.14
C GLN A 99 25.06 23.03 -43.97
N ALA A 100 24.94 23.98 -43.06
CA ALA A 100 23.80 24.19 -42.18
C ALA A 100 23.00 25.39 -42.72
N PRO A 101 21.66 25.43 -42.64
CA PRO A 101 20.94 26.66 -42.91
C PRO A 101 20.66 27.42 -41.61
N MET A 102 21.36 28.55 -41.47
CA MET A 102 20.92 29.73 -40.72
C MET A 102 19.87 30.46 -41.57
N TYR A 103 18.69 30.74 -41.02
CA TYR A 103 17.78 31.72 -41.61
C TYR A 103 17.94 33.07 -40.90
N GLY A 104 18.35 34.06 -41.70
CA GLY A 104 18.54 35.45 -41.31
C GLY A 104 17.28 36.30 -41.44
N TYR A 105 17.40 37.48 -40.83
CA TYR A 105 16.43 38.56 -40.69
C TYR A 105 16.60 39.59 -41.82
N ARG A 106 15.50 40.10 -42.39
CA ARG A 106 15.32 41.33 -43.20
C ARG A 106 13.80 41.60 -43.25
N ASP A 107 13.25 42.53 -42.48
CA ASP A 107 13.14 44.01 -42.65
C ASP A 107 12.30 44.48 -43.86
N GLY A 108 11.31 45.34 -43.56
CA GLY A 108 10.60 46.24 -44.47
C GLY A 108 9.11 45.95 -44.73
N GLY A 109 8.20 46.72 -44.12
CA GLY A 109 6.84 46.90 -44.67
C GLY A 109 5.74 47.25 -43.66
N ASP A 110 5.48 48.54 -43.48
CA ASP A 110 4.40 49.14 -42.69
C ASP A 110 3.00 48.61 -43.01
N GLN A 111 2.20 48.32 -41.98
CA GLN A 111 0.75 48.47 -42.01
C GLN A 111 0.20 48.73 -40.60
N GLN A 112 -0.09 50.00 -40.34
CA GLN A 112 -0.83 50.47 -39.16
C GLN A 112 -2.26 49.93 -39.18
N PHE A 113 -2.59 49.06 -38.24
CA PHE A 113 -3.99 48.80 -37.86
C PHE A 113 -4.25 49.46 -36.50
N SER A 114 -4.88 50.63 -36.56
CA SER A 114 -5.43 51.34 -35.42
C SER A 114 -6.57 50.53 -34.82
N SER A 115 -6.42 50.08 -33.56
CA SER A 115 -7.51 49.53 -32.77
C SER A 115 -8.33 50.68 -32.16
N PRO A 116 -9.67 50.68 -32.25
CA PRO A 116 -10.49 51.69 -31.59
C PRO A 116 -10.49 51.49 -30.07
N PRO A 117 -10.60 52.57 -29.26
CA PRO A 117 -10.68 52.47 -27.81
C PRO A 117 -12.02 51.87 -27.36
N ILE A 118 -11.97 50.84 -26.53
CA ILE A 118 -13.13 50.34 -25.79
C ILE A 118 -13.41 51.31 -24.64
N VAL A 119 -14.53 52.03 -24.74
CA VAL A 119 -15.13 52.83 -23.68
C VAL A 119 -15.76 51.89 -22.63
N PRO A 120 -15.50 52.07 -21.32
CA PRO A 120 -16.21 51.32 -20.29
C PRO A 120 -17.67 51.80 -20.18
N PRO A 121 -18.65 50.91 -19.92
CA PRO A 121 -20.02 51.35 -19.72
C PRO A 121 -20.17 52.09 -18.40
N HIS A 122 -20.75 53.27 -18.46
CA HIS A 122 -21.30 53.99 -17.30
C HIS A 122 -22.42 53.14 -16.67
N PHE A 123 -22.27 52.81 -15.39
CA PHE A 123 -23.35 52.25 -14.58
C PHE A 123 -24.08 53.41 -13.88
N ASP A 124 -25.29 53.71 -14.35
CA ASP A 124 -26.19 54.70 -13.74
C ASP A 124 -26.76 54.12 -12.43
N ALA A 125 -26.29 54.66 -11.31
CA ALA A 125 -26.80 54.34 -9.97
C ALA A 125 -28.02 55.20 -9.64
N SER A 126 -29.19 54.91 -10.22
CA SER A 126 -30.44 55.53 -9.76
C SER A 126 -31.73 54.83 -10.21
N ARG A 127 -31.96 53.56 -9.82
CA ARG A 127 -33.35 53.04 -9.78
C ARG A 127 -33.53 51.81 -8.89
N SER A 128 -33.96 52.06 -7.65
CA SER A 128 -34.56 51.04 -6.80
C SER A 128 -36.05 50.90 -7.15
N PRO A 129 -36.56 49.66 -7.24
CA PRO A 129 -37.85 49.35 -6.64
C PRO A 129 -37.64 48.32 -5.53
N GLY A 130 -38.08 48.67 -4.32
CA GLY A 130 -38.01 47.82 -3.15
C GLY A 130 -38.81 46.53 -3.33
N PHE A 131 -38.16 45.41 -3.05
CA PHE A 131 -38.81 44.17 -2.65
C PHE A 131 -38.18 43.75 -1.33
N SER A 132 -38.86 44.07 -0.25
CA SER A 132 -38.64 43.50 1.07
C SER A 132 -39.28 42.11 1.11
N ASP A 133 -38.48 41.07 0.93
CA ASP A 133 -38.81 39.75 1.45
C ASP A 133 -37.51 39.01 1.77
N ALA A 134 -37.24 38.83 3.06
CA ALA A 134 -36.09 38.09 3.55
C ALA A 134 -36.37 36.59 3.40
N PRO A 135 -35.42 35.78 2.88
CA PRO A 135 -35.58 34.33 2.87
C PRO A 135 -35.57 33.79 4.31
N PRO A 136 -36.37 32.75 4.63
CA PRO A 136 -36.35 32.12 5.93
C PRO A 136 -34.97 31.51 6.22
N PRO A 137 -34.54 31.43 7.50
CA PRO A 137 -33.26 30.85 7.86
C PRO A 137 -33.21 29.37 7.45
N PHE A 138 -32.22 29.02 6.65
CA PHE A 138 -31.93 27.62 6.33
C PHE A 138 -31.59 26.86 7.62
N PRO A 139 -32.11 25.63 7.84
CA PRO A 139 -31.65 24.79 8.92
C PRO A 139 -30.15 24.54 8.76
N GLY A 140 -29.42 24.69 9.87
CA GLY A 140 -27.96 24.77 9.92
C GLY A 140 -27.25 23.73 9.06
N THR A 141 -26.22 24.19 8.36
CA THR A 141 -25.21 23.32 7.77
C THR A 141 -24.72 22.33 8.84
N PRO A 142 -24.61 21.03 8.53
CA PRO A 142 -23.90 20.12 9.42
C PRO A 142 -22.48 20.68 9.56
N SER A 143 -22.16 21.13 10.77
CA SER A 143 -20.83 21.64 11.08
C SER A 143 -19.82 20.55 10.74
N ALA A 144 -18.77 20.90 10.00
CA ALA A 144 -17.61 20.05 9.82
C ALA A 144 -17.21 19.45 11.18
N PRO A 145 -16.75 18.19 11.25
CA PRO A 145 -16.38 17.56 12.52
C PRO A 145 -15.44 18.50 13.26
N HIS A 146 -15.91 19.01 14.39
CA HIS A 146 -15.11 19.84 15.28
C HIS A 146 -13.81 19.09 15.58
N VAL A 147 -12.68 19.64 15.12
CA VAL A 147 -11.36 19.24 15.60
C VAL A 147 -11.40 19.51 17.10
N GLN A 148 -11.53 18.45 17.90
CA GLN A 148 -11.51 18.56 19.35
C GLN A 148 -10.14 19.11 19.74
N THR A 149 -10.11 20.38 20.14
CA THR A 149 -8.90 21.04 20.63
C THR A 149 -8.51 20.41 21.96
N GLY A 150 -7.59 19.44 21.94
CA GLY A 150 -6.94 18.91 23.14
C GLY A 150 -6.50 17.45 23.08
N ALA A 151 -7.06 16.63 22.19
CA ALA A 151 -6.63 15.24 22.04
C ALA A 151 -5.49 15.11 21.01
N PRO A 152 -4.43 14.32 21.29
CA PRO A 152 -3.42 14.02 20.29
C PRO A 152 -4.05 13.29 19.09
N PRO A 153 -3.55 13.51 17.86
CA PRO A 153 -4.11 12.84 16.70
C PRO A 153 -3.91 11.33 16.81
N PRO A 154 -4.83 10.52 16.21
CA PRO A 154 -4.69 9.07 16.18
C PRO A 154 -3.32 8.65 15.66
N PRO A 155 -2.72 7.54 16.15
CA PRO A 155 -1.42 7.07 15.67
C PRO A 155 -1.35 6.91 14.15
N SER A 156 -2.47 6.48 13.55
CA SER A 156 -2.62 6.29 12.11
C SER A 156 -2.98 7.55 11.33
N GLY A 157 -3.28 8.66 12.00
CA GLY A 157 -3.84 9.87 11.40
C GLY A 157 -5.31 9.72 11.01
N TYR A 158 -5.89 10.84 10.57
CA TYR A 158 -7.24 10.88 10.03
C TYR A 158 -7.23 10.39 8.58
N ARG A 159 -8.08 9.40 8.27
CA ARG A 159 -8.10 8.70 6.98
C ARG A 159 -9.35 9.01 6.18
N LEU A 160 -9.20 9.02 4.86
CA LEU A 160 -10.30 9.05 3.90
C LEU A 160 -10.51 7.63 3.36
N PRO A 161 -11.58 6.92 3.76
CA PRO A 161 -11.88 5.59 3.26
C PRO A 161 -12.43 5.67 1.82
N LEU A 162 -11.83 4.89 0.92
CA LEU A 162 -12.14 4.87 -0.51
C LEU A 162 -12.17 3.42 -1.04
N SER A 163 -12.69 3.25 -2.24
CA SER A 163 -12.69 1.96 -2.96
C SER A 163 -12.22 2.13 -4.39
N THR A 164 -11.53 1.12 -4.94
CA THR A 164 -11.10 1.13 -6.36
C THR A 164 -12.24 0.92 -7.35
N THR A 165 -13.45 0.66 -6.87
CA THR A 165 -14.67 0.54 -7.69
C THR A 165 -15.45 1.85 -7.82
N GLU A 166 -15.02 2.88 -7.10
CA GLU A 166 -15.66 4.20 -7.07
C GLU A 166 -14.82 5.21 -7.84
N VAL A 167 -15.43 6.36 -8.17
CA VAL A 167 -14.70 7.49 -8.72
C VAL A 167 -13.70 7.98 -7.66
N PHE A 168 -12.50 8.32 -8.09
CA PHE A 168 -11.48 8.83 -7.17
C PHE A 168 -11.95 10.11 -6.48
N ALA A 169 -11.58 10.27 -5.20
CA ALA A 169 -12.00 11.38 -4.38
C ALA A 169 -11.55 12.73 -4.93
N ASP A 170 -12.33 13.77 -4.62
CA ASP A 170 -12.05 15.10 -5.14
C ASP A 170 -10.87 15.78 -4.40
N PRO A 171 -10.22 16.79 -5.01
CA PRO A 171 -9.07 17.47 -4.40
C PRO A 171 -9.34 18.13 -3.04
N TYR A 172 -10.58 18.55 -2.73
CA TYR A 172 -10.92 19.11 -1.42
C TYR A 172 -10.88 18.06 -0.31
N GLN A 173 -11.09 16.78 -0.63
CA GLN A 173 -11.02 15.67 0.31
C GLN A 173 -9.60 15.10 0.43
N THR A 174 -8.89 14.95 -0.68
CA THR A 174 -7.57 14.32 -0.72
C THR A 174 -6.45 15.26 -0.28
N GLY A 175 -6.66 16.57 -0.44
CA GLY A 175 -5.63 17.59 -0.19
C GLY A 175 -4.59 17.64 -1.31
N GLN A 176 -3.47 18.31 -1.04
CA GLN A 176 -2.36 18.40 -1.99
C GLN A 176 -1.58 17.08 -2.03
N PRO A 177 -1.16 16.61 -3.21
CA PRO A 177 -0.34 15.41 -3.31
C PRO A 177 1.07 15.68 -2.72
N PRO A 178 1.59 14.80 -1.83
CA PRO A 178 2.95 14.93 -1.31
C PRO A 178 4.04 14.52 -2.31
N PHE A 179 3.67 13.82 -3.39
CA PHE A 179 4.57 13.26 -4.39
C PHE A 179 4.02 13.40 -5.81
N TRP A 180 4.90 13.20 -6.80
CA TRP A 180 4.57 13.12 -8.21
C TRP A 180 5.19 11.87 -8.82
N ASP A 181 4.53 11.31 -9.82
CA ASP A 181 5.05 10.15 -10.56
C ASP A 181 6.24 10.55 -11.47
N ALA A 182 6.81 9.58 -12.18
CA ALA A 182 7.99 9.74 -13.03
C ALA A 182 7.84 10.80 -14.14
N ASP A 183 6.61 11.14 -14.53
CA ASP A 183 6.31 12.20 -15.50
C ASP A 183 6.40 13.62 -14.91
N GLY A 184 6.57 13.73 -13.59
CA GLY A 184 6.64 15.00 -12.86
C GLY A 184 5.34 15.78 -12.78
N THR A 185 4.21 15.24 -13.27
CA THR A 185 2.92 15.94 -13.31
C THR A 185 1.76 15.12 -12.73
N SER A 186 1.82 13.79 -12.81
CA SER A 186 0.79 12.92 -12.25
C SER A 186 0.88 12.85 -10.73
N PRO A 187 -0.22 13.13 -9.99
CA PRO A 187 -0.18 13.21 -8.55
C PRO A 187 -0.09 11.84 -7.89
N ILE A 188 0.74 11.75 -6.85
CA ILE A 188 0.89 10.55 -6.02
C ILE A 188 0.57 10.88 -4.56
N PHE A 189 -0.35 10.11 -4.00
CA PHE A 189 -0.81 10.17 -2.62
C PHE A 189 -0.32 8.97 -1.82
N ILE A 190 -0.47 9.07 -0.51
CA ILE A 190 -0.15 8.03 0.47
C ILE A 190 -1.43 7.47 1.07
N GLY A 191 -1.41 6.20 1.40
CA GLY A 191 -2.53 5.57 2.08
C GLY A 191 -2.24 4.13 2.42
N SER A 192 -3.28 3.42 2.82
CA SER A 192 -3.18 2.05 3.30
C SER A 192 -4.15 1.16 2.54
N ALA A 193 -3.65 0.12 1.89
CA ALA A 193 -4.44 -0.92 1.25
C ALA A 193 -4.85 -1.97 2.29
N LEU A 194 -6.14 -2.34 2.32
CA LEU A 194 -6.66 -3.31 3.27
C LEU A 194 -6.74 -4.69 2.62
N PHE A 195 -6.01 -5.63 3.18
CA PHE A 195 -6.10 -7.06 2.84
C PHE A 195 -6.88 -7.80 3.93
N GLU A 196 -7.15 -9.09 3.72
CA GLU A 196 -7.94 -9.90 4.66
C GLU A 196 -7.30 -10.01 6.05
N THR A 197 -5.97 -10.10 6.11
CA THR A 197 -5.19 -10.37 7.33
C THR A 197 -4.13 -9.31 7.62
N SER A 198 -3.99 -8.31 6.75
CA SER A 198 -2.95 -7.28 6.85
C SER A 198 -3.42 -5.94 6.29
N VAL A 199 -2.67 -4.88 6.62
CA VAL A 199 -2.91 -3.53 6.09
C VAL A 199 -1.56 -2.95 5.68
N HIS A 200 -1.40 -2.61 4.41
CA HIS A 200 -0.10 -2.19 3.87
C HIS A 200 -0.11 -0.74 3.42
N PRO A 201 0.85 0.09 3.84
CA PRO A 201 1.11 1.38 3.21
C PRO A 201 1.34 1.23 1.71
N CYS A 202 0.77 2.13 0.92
CA CYS A 202 0.69 2.00 -0.53
C CYS A 202 0.89 3.34 -1.26
N LYS A 203 1.24 3.22 -2.55
CA LYS A 203 1.27 4.30 -3.53
C LYS A 203 -0.11 4.46 -4.14
N ILE A 204 -0.68 5.66 -4.11
CA ILE A 204 -2.01 5.94 -4.68
C ILE A 204 -1.87 6.98 -5.79
N GLY A 205 -2.40 6.70 -6.97
CA GLY A 205 -2.42 7.63 -8.09
C GLY A 205 -3.71 7.48 -8.90
N PRO A 206 -4.48 8.57 -9.14
CA PRO A 206 -5.72 8.51 -9.92
C PRO A 206 -5.51 8.02 -11.37
N HIS A 207 -4.29 8.15 -11.89
CA HIS A 207 -3.87 7.70 -13.21
C HIS A 207 -3.42 6.23 -13.25
N LEU A 208 -3.20 5.60 -12.08
CA LEU A 208 -2.80 4.20 -11.98
C LEU A 208 -4.01 3.28 -12.22
N GLN A 209 -3.75 2.06 -12.69
CA GLN A 209 -4.78 1.04 -12.90
C GLN A 209 -4.38 -0.29 -12.22
N PRO A 210 -5.00 -0.66 -11.08
CA PRO A 210 -5.92 0.14 -10.28
C PRO A 210 -5.23 1.36 -9.62
N PHE A 211 -6.01 2.28 -9.02
CA PHE A 211 -5.48 3.50 -8.39
C PHE A 211 -4.44 3.26 -7.30
N VAL A 212 -4.36 2.05 -6.77
CA VAL A 212 -3.57 1.70 -5.60
C VAL A 212 -2.55 0.63 -5.97
N SER A 213 -1.29 0.89 -5.63
CA SER A 213 -0.16 -0.01 -5.85
C SER A 213 0.56 -0.32 -4.54
N VAL A 214 0.80 -1.61 -4.29
CA VAL A 214 1.36 -2.14 -3.03
C VAL A 214 2.64 -2.90 -3.33
N ALA A 215 3.69 -2.62 -2.56
CA ALA A 215 4.94 -3.36 -2.60
C ALA A 215 4.82 -4.62 -1.72
N TRP A 216 4.83 -5.81 -2.32
CA TRP A 216 4.66 -7.06 -1.58
C TRP A 216 5.23 -8.26 -2.34
N GLY A 217 5.83 -9.22 -1.62
CA GLY A 217 6.26 -10.50 -2.19
C GLY A 217 7.30 -10.40 -3.32
N GLY A 218 8.08 -9.31 -3.39
CA GLY A 218 9.02 -9.04 -4.47
C GLY A 218 8.42 -8.37 -5.71
N SER A 219 7.12 -8.09 -5.72
CA SER A 219 6.41 -7.53 -6.87
C SER A 219 5.61 -6.27 -6.51
N GLU A 220 5.29 -5.48 -7.54
CA GLU A 220 4.30 -4.39 -7.43
C GLU A 220 2.91 -4.96 -7.73
N HIS A 221 2.01 -4.88 -6.75
CA HIS A 221 0.65 -5.39 -6.85
C HIS A 221 -0.35 -4.26 -6.97
N GLY A 222 -1.20 -4.31 -8.01
CA GLY A 222 -2.42 -3.51 -8.06
C GLY A 222 -3.41 -3.99 -7.00
N HIS A 223 -3.80 -3.13 -6.07
CA HIS A 223 -4.80 -3.44 -5.05
C HIS A 223 -6.20 -3.16 -5.54
N HIS A 224 -7.15 -4.05 -5.22
CA HIS A 224 -8.56 -3.91 -5.56
C HIS A 224 -9.41 -3.94 -4.29
N GLY A 225 -10.39 -3.04 -4.19
CA GLY A 225 -11.30 -2.91 -3.06
C GLY A 225 -10.97 -1.71 -2.18
N ARG A 226 -11.17 -1.85 -0.87
CA ARG A 226 -11.07 -0.75 0.09
C ARG A 226 -9.62 -0.34 0.35
N TYR A 227 -9.37 0.96 0.38
CA TYR A 227 -8.12 1.56 0.82
C TYR A 227 -8.41 2.86 1.58
N ASP A 228 -7.49 3.26 2.45
CA ASP A 228 -7.63 4.43 3.30
C ASP A 228 -6.52 5.45 2.94
N LEU A 229 -6.88 6.50 2.19
CA LEU A 229 -5.96 7.59 1.86
C LEU A 229 -5.64 8.39 3.13
N LEU A 230 -4.38 8.80 3.28
CA LEU A 230 -3.92 9.70 4.34
C LEU A 230 -3.62 11.07 3.72
N PRO A 231 -4.47 12.09 3.94
CA PRO A 231 -4.13 13.45 3.57
C PRO A 231 -2.85 13.88 4.29
N PHE A 232 -1.87 14.36 3.53
CA PHE A 232 -0.64 14.89 4.11
C PHE A 232 -0.86 16.33 4.58
N VAL A 233 -0.57 16.61 5.85
CA VAL A 233 -0.77 17.91 6.49
C VAL A 233 0.58 18.43 7.00
N PRO A 234 1.30 19.27 6.25
CA PRO A 234 2.65 19.74 6.59
C PRO A 234 2.78 20.42 7.96
N GLU A 235 1.68 20.99 8.48
CA GLU A 235 1.61 21.65 9.77
C GLU A 235 1.73 20.66 10.94
N THR A 236 1.35 19.40 10.74
CA THR A 236 1.32 18.37 11.78
C THR A 236 2.16 17.14 11.47
N MET A 237 2.65 17.03 10.23
CA MET A 237 3.41 15.87 9.76
C MET A 237 4.71 16.31 9.09
N GLU A 238 5.73 15.46 9.16
CA GLU A 238 7.00 15.68 8.48
C GLU A 238 7.65 14.36 8.04
N TRP A 239 8.35 14.40 6.91
CA TRP A 239 9.19 13.30 6.44
C TRP A 239 10.56 13.38 7.11
N VAL A 240 10.95 12.32 7.81
CA VAL A 240 12.23 12.27 8.55
C VAL A 240 13.13 11.23 7.90
N VAL A 241 14.32 11.66 7.47
CA VAL A 241 15.34 10.78 6.88
C VAL A 241 15.82 9.77 7.92
N THR A 242 15.94 8.51 7.49
CA THR A 242 16.39 7.38 8.30
C THR A 242 16.92 6.26 7.41
N SER A 243 17.34 5.16 8.02
CA SER A 243 17.82 3.98 7.29
C SER A 243 17.45 2.67 7.99
N TYR A 244 17.46 1.57 7.22
CA TYR A 244 17.24 0.20 7.72
C TYR A 244 15.90 0.00 8.47
N GLY A 245 14.84 0.65 8.00
CA GLY A 245 13.50 0.61 8.63
C GLY A 245 13.42 1.24 10.03
N ARG A 246 14.50 1.87 10.51
CA ARG A 246 14.59 2.37 11.90
C ARG A 246 13.72 3.60 12.11
N ILE A 247 13.05 3.63 13.25
CA ILE A 247 12.37 4.85 13.70
C ILE A 247 13.42 5.82 14.26
N PRO A 248 13.49 7.07 13.78
CA PRO A 248 14.43 8.05 14.31
C PRO A 248 14.17 8.33 15.81
N PRO A 249 15.22 8.45 16.65
CA PRO A 249 15.05 8.70 18.08
C PRO A 249 14.19 9.93 18.38
N GLY A 250 13.25 9.79 19.32
CA GLY A 250 12.37 10.88 19.74
C GLY A 250 11.26 11.24 18.73
N ARG A 251 11.16 10.54 17.60
CA ARG A 251 10.08 10.75 16.63
C ARG A 251 8.92 9.78 16.85
N ARG A 252 7.71 10.23 16.51
CA ARG A 252 6.50 9.40 16.53
C ARG A 252 6.06 9.12 15.08
N PRO A 253 6.33 7.92 14.54
CA PRO A 253 5.97 7.58 13.17
C PRO A 253 4.45 7.44 13.01
N ILE A 254 3.93 7.77 11.84
CA ILE A 254 2.51 7.58 11.51
C ILE A 254 2.28 6.13 11.12
N GLU A 255 1.44 5.44 11.90
CA GLU A 255 1.09 4.04 11.66
C GLU A 255 0.32 3.92 10.35
N GLY A 256 0.80 3.06 9.45
CA GLY A 256 0.17 2.81 8.16
C GLY A 256 -0.46 1.44 8.02
N GLY A 257 -0.24 0.55 8.98
CA GLY A 257 -0.89 -0.76 9.04
C GLY A 257 -0.01 -1.78 9.74
N TYR A 258 -0.13 -3.03 9.31
CA TYR A 258 0.55 -4.17 9.90
C TYR A 258 0.68 -5.32 8.90
N GLU A 259 1.74 -6.11 9.04
CA GLU A 259 1.90 -7.40 8.35
C GLU A 259 0.98 -8.46 8.99
N GLU A 260 0.83 -9.63 8.34
CA GLU A 260 -0.03 -10.73 8.82
C GLU A 260 0.34 -11.23 10.23
N ASN A 261 1.62 -11.12 10.61
CA ASN A 261 2.11 -11.48 11.94
C ASN A 261 1.87 -10.39 13.00
N GLY A 262 1.19 -9.30 12.64
CA GLY A 262 0.92 -8.15 13.50
C GLY A 262 2.06 -7.14 13.63
N ALA A 263 3.18 -7.33 12.92
CA ALA A 263 4.29 -6.38 12.95
C ALA A 263 3.87 -5.06 12.31
N LYS A 264 4.11 -3.94 13.01
CA LYS A 264 3.68 -2.61 12.57
C LYS A 264 4.39 -2.15 11.30
N LEU A 265 3.63 -1.48 10.45
CA LEU A 265 4.11 -0.80 9.25
C LEU A 265 3.84 0.70 9.36
N TYR A 266 4.76 1.48 8.81
CA TYR A 266 4.73 2.94 8.79
C TYR A 266 4.79 3.44 7.35
N HIS A 267 4.29 4.66 7.14
CA HIS A 267 4.40 5.34 5.84
C HIS A 267 5.85 5.72 5.60
N GLY A 268 6.45 5.11 4.58
CA GLY A 268 7.80 5.40 4.14
C GLY A 268 7.82 6.04 2.76
N ALA A 269 8.93 6.69 2.41
CA ALA A 269 9.21 7.13 1.05
C ALA A 269 10.68 6.87 0.71
N ALA A 270 10.95 6.43 -0.51
CA ALA A 270 12.31 6.20 -1.01
C ALA A 270 12.54 6.93 -2.33
N VAL A 271 13.81 7.28 -2.61
CA VAL A 271 14.20 7.94 -3.86
C VAL A 271 14.77 6.91 -4.82
N ILE A 272 14.15 6.73 -5.98
CA ILE A 272 14.67 5.91 -7.09
C ILE A 272 14.77 6.80 -8.32
N ASN A 273 15.97 6.90 -8.90
CA ASN A 273 16.23 7.73 -10.09
C ASN A 273 15.73 9.19 -9.96
N GLY A 274 15.86 9.77 -8.75
CA GLY A 274 15.42 11.14 -8.46
C GLY A 274 13.91 11.29 -8.16
N ILE A 275 13.14 10.21 -8.26
CA ILE A 275 11.70 10.19 -7.99
C ILE A 275 11.48 9.74 -6.55
N ARG A 276 10.74 10.53 -5.75
CA ARG A 276 10.31 10.15 -4.40
C ARG A 276 9.03 9.32 -4.48
N ILE A 277 9.10 8.07 -4.03
CA ILE A 277 8.04 7.08 -4.18
C ILE A 277 7.59 6.63 -2.78
N PRO A 278 6.30 6.73 -2.44
CA PRO A 278 5.81 6.23 -1.17
C PRO A 278 5.72 4.70 -1.14
N GLY A 279 5.80 4.16 0.07
CA GLY A 279 5.69 2.73 0.33
C GLY A 279 5.64 2.43 1.82
N LYS A 280 6.09 1.23 2.19
CA LYS A 280 6.03 0.72 3.57
C LYS A 280 7.41 0.69 4.20
N ALA A 281 7.51 1.11 5.46
CA ALA A 281 8.70 0.96 6.29
C ALA A 281 8.32 0.27 7.61
N GLY A 282 9.28 -0.36 8.27
CA GLY A 282 9.07 -1.03 9.54
C GLY A 282 10.37 -1.54 10.12
N GLU A 283 10.49 -1.60 11.44
CA GLU A 283 11.73 -2.02 12.13
C GLU A 283 12.10 -3.47 11.83
N HIS A 284 11.13 -4.28 11.42
CA HIS A 284 11.32 -5.67 11.00
C HIS A 284 11.67 -5.79 9.49
N LEU A 285 11.62 -4.69 8.74
CA LEU A 285 12.04 -4.61 7.35
C LEU A 285 13.48 -4.07 7.28
N SER A 286 14.17 -4.32 6.16
CA SER A 286 15.53 -3.83 5.95
C SER A 286 15.61 -2.39 5.44
N GLY A 287 14.48 -1.66 5.39
CA GLY A 287 14.38 -0.37 4.72
C GLY A 287 12.94 0.05 4.45
N CYS A 288 12.75 0.85 3.41
CA CYS A 288 11.45 1.15 2.82
C CYS A 288 11.25 0.35 1.54
N ASN A 289 10.15 -0.41 1.48
CA ASN A 289 9.75 -1.16 0.30
C ASN A 289 8.73 -0.33 -0.50
N VAL A 290 9.07 -0.04 -1.75
CA VAL A 290 8.25 0.78 -2.66
C VAL A 290 7.87 -0.01 -3.91
N ALA A 291 6.73 0.33 -4.49
CA ALA A 291 6.24 -0.29 -5.71
C ALA A 291 6.69 0.54 -6.91
N PHE A 292 7.63 0.01 -7.70
CA PHE A 292 8.24 0.73 -8.82
C PHE A 292 8.58 -0.20 -9.98
N GLY A 293 8.14 0.17 -11.19
CA GLY A 293 8.48 -0.56 -12.42
C GLY A 293 7.98 -2.01 -12.44
N GLY A 294 6.89 -2.33 -11.75
CA GLY A 294 6.37 -3.69 -11.67
C GLY A 294 7.02 -4.56 -10.59
N SER A 295 7.96 -4.03 -9.81
CA SER A 295 8.67 -4.76 -8.75
C SER A 295 8.53 -4.09 -7.38
N GLU A 296 8.71 -4.89 -6.32
CA GLU A 296 8.97 -4.36 -4.98
C GLU A 296 10.48 -4.03 -4.88
N VAL A 297 10.79 -2.77 -4.63
CA VAL A 297 12.16 -2.29 -4.48
C VAL A 297 12.37 -1.88 -3.02
N ALA A 298 13.31 -2.53 -2.35
CA ALA A 298 13.69 -2.21 -0.98
C ALA A 298 14.87 -1.24 -0.96
N MET A 299 14.67 -0.05 -0.36
CA MET A 299 15.69 0.98 -0.23
C MET A 299 16.10 1.13 1.23
N THR A 300 17.40 1.00 1.49
CA THR A 300 17.95 1.12 2.85
C THR A 300 17.79 2.54 3.38
N ASP A 301 18.25 3.53 2.62
CA ASP A 301 18.08 4.95 2.92
C ASP A 301 16.71 5.40 2.44
N HIS A 302 15.93 6.00 3.34
CA HIS A 302 14.55 6.35 3.10
C HIS A 302 14.08 7.42 4.09
N GLU A 303 12.84 7.84 3.95
CA GLU A 303 12.15 8.73 4.87
C GLU A 303 10.99 7.99 5.52
N ILE A 304 10.68 8.31 6.78
CA ILE A 304 9.47 7.87 7.47
C ILE A 304 8.63 9.09 7.82
N LEU A 305 7.34 9.03 7.53
CA LEU A 305 6.39 10.06 7.90
C LEU A 305 6.15 10.03 9.41
N CYS A 306 6.40 11.15 10.08
CA CYS A 306 6.27 11.31 11.52
C CYS A 306 5.31 12.45 11.85
N TRP A 307 4.71 12.39 13.04
CA TRP A 307 4.06 13.54 13.65
C TRP A 307 5.10 14.59 14.08
N ARG A 308 4.72 15.87 13.93
CA ARG A 308 5.43 17.02 14.51
C ARG A 308 5.17 17.15 16.01
#